data_AF-A0A3D5YHX6-F1
#
_entry.id   AF-A0A3D5YHX6-F1
#
_cell.length_a   1.000
_cell.length_b   1.000
_cell.length_c   1.000
_cell.angle_alpha   90.00
_cell.angle_beta   90.00
_cell.angle_gamma   90.00
#
_symmetry.space_group_name_H-M   'P 1'
#
loop_
_entity.id
_entity.type
_entity.pdbx_description
1 polymer ?
#
loop_
_entity_poly.entity_id
_entity_poly.type
_entity_poly.pdbx_seq_one_letter_code
_entity_poly.pdbx_strand_id
1 'polypeptide(L)'
;MPGLQIPQDFAFAFSLQQFFAEHLRKGTLFEDRFLVYRSPKHQTPVASDLVEHISNKKNRYTIKYFVSTKNHSLDVMTESPETIFGDVAIAIHPQHKKAKQLKGQEAIIPIINKTIPIIIDERADFTRYGGVYRVTPGHDKL
;
A
#
# COMPACT_ATOMS: atom_id res chain seq x y z
N MET A 1 -11.47 22.82 11.16
CA MET A 1 -12.10 23.98 11.85
C MET A 1 -11.80 23.89 13.34
N PRO A 2 -10.82 24.65 13.86
CA PRO A 2 -10.56 24.69 15.30
C PRO A 2 -11.74 25.37 16.02
N GLY A 3 -12.29 24.74 17.07
CA GLY A 3 -13.33 25.34 17.92
C GLY A 3 -14.78 24.89 17.66
N LEU A 4 -15.02 23.92 16.78
CA LEU A 4 -16.36 23.34 16.63
C LEU A 4 -16.70 22.48 17.85
N GLN A 5 -17.59 22.98 18.73
CA GLN A 5 -18.22 22.15 19.77
C GLN A 5 -19.33 21.33 19.13
N ILE A 6 -19.13 20.02 19.06
CA ILE A 6 -20.16 19.09 18.60
C ILE A 6 -21.08 18.80 19.79
N PRO A 7 -22.39 19.12 19.71
CA PRO A 7 -23.35 18.78 20.76
C PRO A 7 -23.30 17.27 21.05
N GLN A 8 -23.38 16.90 22.32
CA GLN A 8 -23.37 15.49 22.76
C GLN A 8 -24.70 15.10 23.43
N ASP A 9 -25.76 15.86 23.16
CA ASP A 9 -27.08 15.60 23.73
C ASP A 9 -27.81 14.47 22.97
N PHE A 10 -28.92 14.03 23.56
CA PHE A 10 -29.74 12.97 23.00
C PHE A 10 -30.30 13.33 21.62
N ALA A 11 -30.70 14.59 21.41
CA ALA A 11 -31.30 15.03 20.15
C ALA A 11 -30.29 14.95 19.00
N PHE A 12 -29.05 15.35 19.24
CA PHE A 12 -27.96 15.23 18.27
C PHE A 12 -27.64 13.77 17.97
N ALA A 13 -27.47 12.93 19.00
CA ALA A 13 -27.20 11.50 18.81
C ALA A 13 -28.33 10.81 18.03
N PHE A 14 -29.58 11.12 18.35
CA PHE A 14 -30.74 10.60 17.64
C PHE A 14 -30.76 11.03 16.16
N SER A 15 -30.51 12.32 15.88
CA SER A 15 -30.43 12.82 14.50
C SER A 15 -29.32 12.14 13.70
N LEU A 16 -28.16 11.92 14.33
CA LEU A 16 -27.03 11.24 13.69
C LEU A 16 -27.37 9.78 13.35
N GLN A 17 -28.05 9.07 14.26
CA GLN A 17 -28.53 7.71 14.01
C GLN A 17 -29.51 7.66 12.84
N GLN A 18 -30.46 8.61 12.76
CA GLN A 18 -31.40 8.67 11.63
C GLN A 18 -30.68 8.92 10.31
N PHE A 19 -29.71 9.83 10.28
CA PHE A 19 -28.89 10.11 9.10
C PHE A 19 -28.18 8.85 8.60
N PHE A 20 -27.46 8.13 9.47
CA PHE A 20 -26.79 6.90 9.07
C PHE A 20 -27.78 5.80 8.64
N ALA A 21 -28.92 5.65 9.34
CA ALA A 21 -29.95 4.68 8.96
C ALA A 21 -30.55 4.97 7.58
N GLU A 22 -30.76 6.24 7.24
CA GLU A 22 -31.23 6.64 5.91
C GLU A 22 -30.19 6.34 4.82
N HIS A 23 -28.93 6.70 5.05
CA HIS A 23 -27.85 6.46 4.08
C HIS A 23 -27.56 4.97 3.86
N LEU A 24 -27.70 4.15 4.91
CA LEU A 24 -27.68 2.69 4.81
C LEU A 24 -28.82 2.16 3.94
N ARG A 25 -30.07 2.60 4.20
CA ARG A 25 -31.25 2.20 3.39
C ARG A 25 -31.12 2.61 1.92
N LYS A 26 -30.53 3.77 1.65
CA LYS A 26 -30.27 4.27 0.29
C LYS A 26 -29.10 3.57 -0.42
N GLY A 27 -28.34 2.72 0.26
CA GLY A 27 -27.15 2.07 -0.29
C GLY A 27 -25.95 3.01 -0.51
N THR A 28 -25.95 4.16 0.15
CA THR A 28 -24.86 5.17 0.05
C THR A 28 -23.83 5.04 1.16
N LEU A 29 -24.13 4.24 2.20
CA LEU A 29 -23.19 3.83 3.24
C LEU A 29 -22.94 2.32 3.09
N PHE A 30 -21.67 1.91 3.15
CA PHE A 30 -21.27 0.52 3.09
C PHE A 30 -20.08 0.25 4.02
N GLU A 31 -19.86 -1.03 4.31
CA GLU A 31 -18.70 -1.50 5.06
C GLU A 31 -17.80 -2.29 4.10
N ASP A 32 -16.51 -1.95 4.07
CA ASP A 32 -15.50 -2.69 3.33
C ASP A 32 -14.12 -2.54 4.01
N ARG A 33 -13.14 -3.33 3.54
CA ARG A 33 -11.77 -3.33 4.05
C ARG A 33 -10.87 -2.53 3.12
N PHE A 34 -10.21 -1.52 3.67
CA PHE A 34 -9.26 -0.67 2.94
C PHE A 34 -8.07 -0.29 3.82
N LEU A 35 -6.98 0.15 3.17
CA LEU A 35 -5.77 0.54 3.87
C LEU A 35 -5.95 1.89 4.59
N VAL A 36 -5.75 1.88 5.90
CA VAL A 36 -5.86 3.06 6.78
C VAL A 36 -4.50 3.39 7.40
N TYR A 37 -4.27 4.67 7.68
CA TYR A 37 -3.23 5.02 8.64
C TYR A 37 -3.69 4.59 10.03
N ARG A 38 -2.83 3.87 10.76
CA ARG A 38 -3.13 3.40 12.10
C ARG A 38 -2.05 3.88 13.05
N SER A 39 -2.44 4.50 14.16
CA SER A 39 -1.50 4.89 15.21
C SER A 39 -1.23 3.69 16.12
N PRO A 40 0.01 3.17 16.23
CA PRO A 40 0.32 2.09 17.17
C PRO A 40 0.17 2.55 18.62
N LYS A 41 0.50 3.82 18.91
CA LYS A 41 0.40 4.42 20.24
C LYS A 41 -1.03 4.51 20.74
N HIS A 42 -1.94 5.00 19.90
CA HIS A 42 -3.35 5.21 20.28
C HIS A 42 -4.26 4.05 19.90
N GLN A 43 -3.72 3.04 19.20
CA GLN A 43 -4.44 1.84 18.77
C GLN A 43 -5.73 2.13 17.98
N THR A 44 -5.76 3.23 17.23
CA THR A 44 -6.92 3.69 16.45
C THR A 44 -6.51 4.08 15.02
N PRO A 45 -7.38 3.94 14.01
CA PRO A 45 -7.16 4.57 12.72
C PRO A 45 -7.08 6.10 12.84
N VAL A 46 -6.29 6.71 11.96
CA VAL A 46 -6.09 8.15 11.87
C VAL A 46 -6.51 8.60 10.48
N ALA A 47 -7.35 9.64 10.41
CA ALA A 47 -7.73 10.24 9.14
C ALA A 47 -6.50 10.78 8.42
N SER A 48 -6.44 10.68 7.09
CA SER A 48 -5.32 11.19 6.29
C SER A 48 -4.98 12.64 6.60
N ASP A 49 -6.00 13.46 6.84
CA ASP A 49 -5.86 14.90 7.06
C ASP A 49 -5.22 15.23 8.42
N LEU A 50 -5.16 14.26 9.32
CA LEU A 50 -4.49 14.35 10.62
C LEU A 50 -3.08 13.74 10.60
N VAL A 51 -2.64 13.20 9.47
CA VAL A 51 -1.31 12.59 9.33
C VAL A 51 -0.32 13.64 8.87
N GLU A 52 0.68 13.91 9.70
CA GLU A 52 1.79 14.78 9.35
C GLU A 52 2.96 13.97 8.76
N HIS A 53 3.43 14.37 7.57
CA HIS A 53 4.56 13.73 6.90
C HIS A 53 5.87 14.42 7.27
N ILE A 54 6.62 13.81 8.17
CA ILE A 54 7.94 14.29 8.58
C ILE A 54 9.01 13.54 7.75
N SER A 55 9.85 14.31 7.04
CA SER A 55 10.95 13.73 6.27
C SER A 55 12.07 13.30 7.22
N ASN A 56 12.41 12.02 7.18
CA ASN A 56 13.51 11.43 7.94
C ASN A 56 14.46 10.72 6.98
N LYS A 57 15.77 10.74 7.28
CA LYS A 57 16.74 9.94 6.54
C LYS A 57 16.44 8.46 6.78
N LYS A 58 15.96 7.77 5.74
CA LYS A 58 15.76 6.33 5.74
C LYS A 58 16.91 5.62 5.06
N ASN A 59 17.22 4.42 5.53
CA ASN A 59 18.15 3.53 4.86
C ASN A 59 17.49 3.00 3.59
N ARG A 60 18.29 2.87 2.53
CA ARG A 60 17.88 2.21 1.29
C ARG A 60 18.58 0.86 1.20
N TYR A 61 17.80 -0.16 0.88
CA TYR A 61 18.21 -1.54 0.73
C TYR A 61 18.01 -1.99 -0.71
N THR A 62 18.80 -2.94 -1.17
CA THR A 62 18.59 -3.60 -2.46
C THR A 62 18.38 -5.08 -2.20
N ILE A 63 17.22 -5.60 -2.58
CA ILE A 63 16.81 -6.99 -2.35
C ILE A 63 16.77 -7.71 -3.70
N LYS A 64 17.37 -8.90 -3.74
CA LYS A 64 17.44 -9.72 -4.95
C LYS A 64 16.30 -10.72 -4.98
N TYR A 65 15.40 -10.61 -5.96
CA TYR A 65 14.35 -11.58 -6.25
C TYR A 65 14.79 -12.49 -7.39
N PHE A 66 14.75 -13.80 -7.19
CA PHE A 66 15.07 -14.77 -8.24
C PHE A 66 13.86 -14.97 -9.16
N VAL A 67 14.10 -15.17 -10.45
CA VAL A 67 13.03 -15.42 -11.43
C VAL A 67 12.83 -16.93 -11.57
N SER A 68 11.60 -17.42 -11.36
CA SER A 68 11.29 -18.86 -11.22
C SER A 68 11.84 -19.73 -12.35
N THR A 69 11.75 -19.24 -13.59
CA THR A 69 12.05 -20.05 -14.79
C THR A 69 13.49 -19.91 -15.31
N LYS A 70 14.34 -19.05 -14.73
CA LYS A 70 15.69 -18.77 -15.27
C LYS A 70 16.69 -18.43 -14.15
N ASN A 71 17.99 -18.60 -14.39
CA ASN A 71 19.08 -18.06 -13.55
C ASN A 71 19.17 -16.50 -13.61
N HIS A 72 18.02 -15.83 -13.61
CA HIS A 72 17.89 -14.38 -13.64
C HIS A 72 17.46 -13.88 -12.26
N SER A 73 17.88 -12.66 -11.94
CA SER A 73 17.39 -11.94 -10.78
C SER A 73 16.97 -10.53 -11.12
N LEU A 74 16.06 -10.02 -10.30
CA LEU A 74 15.67 -8.62 -10.22
C LEU A 74 16.22 -8.04 -8.92
N ASP A 75 16.91 -6.92 -9.02
CA ASP A 75 17.34 -6.15 -7.87
C ASP A 75 16.27 -5.08 -7.63
N VAL A 76 15.66 -5.09 -6.45
CA VAL A 76 14.52 -4.23 -6.08
C VAL A 76 14.92 -3.33 -4.92
N MET A 77 14.72 -2.03 -5.08
CA MET A 77 15.09 -1.04 -4.07
C MET A 77 13.99 -0.85 -3.00
N THR A 78 14.44 -0.94 -1.76
CA THR A 78 13.75 -0.97 -0.47
C THR A 78 13.96 0.20 0.50
N GLU A 79 12.95 0.84 1.10
CA GLU A 79 13.12 1.49 2.42
C GLU A 79 12.54 0.69 3.61
N SER A 80 11.74 -0.35 3.34
CA SER A 80 11.01 -1.14 4.34
C SER A 80 11.21 -2.64 4.11
N PRO A 81 12.44 -3.17 4.25
CA PRO A 81 12.74 -4.58 3.98
C PRO A 81 11.88 -5.55 4.79
N GLU A 82 11.35 -5.15 5.94
CA GLU A 82 10.45 -5.93 6.78
C GLU A 82 9.12 -6.29 6.09
N THR A 83 8.67 -5.52 5.09
CA THR A 83 7.38 -5.75 4.44
C THR A 83 7.44 -6.75 3.27
N ILE A 84 8.62 -7.32 2.95
CA ILE A 84 8.78 -8.26 1.82
C ILE A 84 7.86 -9.48 1.90
N PHE A 85 7.50 -9.90 3.12
CA PHE A 85 6.65 -11.07 3.34
C PHE A 85 5.21 -10.83 2.87
N GLY A 86 4.80 -9.56 2.75
CA GLY A 86 3.49 -9.13 2.27
C GLY A 86 3.45 -8.85 0.77
N ASP A 87 4.54 -9.09 0.04
CA ASP A 87 4.58 -8.82 -1.40
C ASP A 87 3.62 -9.75 -2.15
N VAL A 88 2.89 -9.18 -3.11
CA VAL A 88 1.94 -9.92 -3.96
C VAL A 88 2.32 -9.87 -5.45
N ALA A 89 3.18 -8.94 -5.85
CA ALA A 89 3.71 -8.83 -7.21
C ALA A 89 5.00 -7.98 -7.22
N ILE A 90 5.78 -8.10 -8.30
CA ILE A 90 6.83 -7.14 -8.65
C ILE A 90 6.37 -6.36 -9.87
N ALA A 91 6.34 -5.04 -9.77
CA ALA A 91 5.98 -4.15 -10.87
C ALA A 91 7.23 -3.61 -11.55
N ILE A 92 7.24 -3.64 -12.88
CA ILE A 92 8.35 -3.16 -13.73
C ILE A 92 7.83 -2.14 -14.74
N HIS A 93 8.54 -1.02 -14.86
CA HIS A 93 8.19 0.02 -15.82
C HIS A 93 8.29 -0.52 -17.26
N PRO A 94 7.36 -0.21 -18.18
CA PRO A 94 7.40 -0.73 -19.56
C PRO A 94 8.71 -0.42 -20.30
N GLN A 95 9.32 0.74 -20.02
CA GLN A 95 10.58 1.19 -20.62
C GLN A 95 11.84 0.59 -19.97
N HIS A 96 11.70 -0.16 -18.87
CA HIS A 96 12.86 -0.76 -18.21
C HIS A 96 13.50 -1.83 -19.10
N LYS A 97 14.84 -1.88 -19.16
CA LYS A 97 15.61 -2.79 -20.04
C LYS A 97 15.22 -4.26 -19.94
N LYS A 98 14.81 -4.71 -18.75
CA LYS A 98 14.38 -6.10 -18.47
C LYS A 98 12.88 -6.34 -18.69
N ALA A 99 12.07 -5.31 -18.96
CA ALA A 99 10.60 -5.41 -19.03
C ALA A 99 10.13 -6.42 -20.08
N LYS A 100 10.64 -6.34 -21.31
CA LYS A 100 10.28 -7.28 -22.39
C LYS A 100 10.61 -8.73 -22.04
N GLN A 101 11.74 -8.95 -21.37
CA GLN A 101 12.21 -10.29 -21.04
C GLN A 101 11.41 -10.88 -19.88
N LEU A 102 11.03 -10.08 -18.89
CA LEU A 102 10.43 -10.52 -17.63
C LEU A 102 8.91 -10.40 -17.58
N LYS A 103 8.27 -9.77 -18.59
CA LYS A 103 6.82 -9.68 -18.70
C LYS A 103 6.18 -11.07 -18.62
N GLY A 104 5.28 -11.26 -17.66
CA GLY A 104 4.54 -12.52 -17.46
C GLY A 104 5.37 -13.66 -16.86
N GLN A 105 6.62 -13.40 -16.46
CA GLN A 105 7.38 -14.32 -15.61
C GLN A 105 7.01 -14.12 -14.14
N GLU A 106 7.53 -14.99 -13.29
CA GLU A 106 7.30 -14.94 -11.85
C GLU A 106 8.61 -14.76 -11.09
N ALA A 107 8.55 -14.02 -9.99
CA ALA A 107 9.63 -13.80 -9.06
C ALA A 107 9.39 -14.62 -7.78
N ILE A 108 10.46 -15.07 -7.15
CA ILE A 108 10.45 -15.77 -5.87
C ILE A 108 10.78 -14.76 -4.79
N ILE A 109 9.89 -14.61 -3.81
CA ILE A 109 10.13 -13.82 -2.60
C ILE A 109 11.27 -14.49 -1.82
N PRO A 110 12.36 -13.77 -1.51
CA PRO A 110 13.46 -14.30 -0.71
C PRO A 110 12.96 -14.80 0.65
N ILE A 111 13.68 -15.76 1.25
CA ILE A 111 13.42 -16.33 2.58
C ILE A 111 12.19 -17.27 2.62
N ILE A 112 11.03 -16.85 2.10
CA ILE A 112 9.80 -17.66 2.14
C ILE A 112 9.56 -18.53 0.90
N ASN A 113 10.36 -18.36 -0.15
CA ASN A 113 10.28 -19.14 -1.40
C ASN A 113 8.87 -19.16 -2.03
N LYS A 114 8.10 -18.09 -1.83
CA LYS A 114 6.78 -17.91 -2.42
C LYS A 114 6.92 -17.24 -3.79
N THR A 115 6.22 -17.78 -4.78
CA THR A 115 6.20 -17.23 -6.13
C THR A 115 5.15 -16.12 -6.26
N ILE A 116 5.50 -15.02 -6.92
CA ILE A 116 4.64 -13.87 -7.21
C ILE A 116 4.82 -13.40 -8.66
N PRO A 117 3.76 -12.88 -9.30
CA PRO A 117 3.84 -12.42 -10.69
C PRO A 117 4.72 -11.18 -10.85
N ILE A 118 5.37 -11.07 -12.01
CA ILE A 118 6.00 -9.84 -12.49
C ILE A 118 5.03 -9.15 -13.47
N ILE A 119 4.57 -7.96 -13.10
CA ILE A 119 3.58 -7.17 -13.86
C ILE A 119 4.22 -5.93 -14.48
N ILE A 120 3.69 -5.48 -15.61
CA ILE A 120 4.10 -4.20 -16.22
C ILE A 120 3.22 -3.09 -15.64
N ASP A 121 3.83 -2.05 -15.07
CA ASP A 121 3.12 -0.90 -14.51
C ASP A 121 3.91 0.39 -14.76
N GLU A 122 3.26 1.39 -15.36
CA GLU A 122 3.83 2.73 -15.62
C GLU A 122 4.06 3.55 -14.35
N ARG A 123 3.41 3.19 -13.23
CA ARG A 123 3.64 3.81 -11.92
C ARG A 123 5.00 3.48 -11.32
N ALA A 124 5.72 2.52 -11.91
CA ALA A 124 7.07 2.17 -11.51
C ALA A 124 8.07 3.29 -11.85
N ASP A 125 8.23 4.24 -10.93
CA ASP A 125 9.09 5.41 -11.11
C ASP A 125 10.60 5.06 -11.13
N PHE A 126 11.30 5.51 -12.17
CA PHE A 126 12.75 5.41 -12.28
C PHE A 126 13.50 6.25 -11.24
N THR A 127 12.96 7.40 -10.86
CA THR A 127 13.64 8.33 -9.94
C THR A 127 13.69 7.81 -8.51
N ARG A 128 12.68 7.02 -8.11
CA ARG A 128 12.53 6.52 -6.74
C ARG A 128 13.09 5.11 -6.52
N TYR A 129 12.81 4.19 -7.44
CA TYR A 129 13.16 2.77 -7.30
C TYR A 129 13.86 2.17 -8.54
N GLY A 130 14.32 3.00 -9.47
CA GLY A 130 15.03 2.51 -10.67
C GLY A 130 14.12 1.78 -11.67
N GLY A 131 12.80 2.00 -11.61
CA GLY A 131 11.83 1.46 -12.55
C GLY A 131 11.37 0.02 -12.22
N VAL A 132 11.70 -0.46 -11.02
CA VAL A 132 11.20 -1.74 -10.46
C VAL A 132 10.82 -1.50 -9.01
N TYR A 133 9.59 -1.86 -8.63
CA TYR A 133 9.16 -1.80 -7.24
C TYR A 133 8.31 -3.00 -6.88
N ARG A 134 8.19 -3.27 -5.58
CA ARG A 134 7.37 -4.35 -5.04
C ARG A 134 5.97 -3.85 -4.70
N VAL A 135 4.98 -4.69 -4.94
CA VAL A 135 3.58 -4.41 -4.65
C VAL A 135 3.22 -5.06 -3.32
N THR A 136 2.95 -4.24 -2.30
CA THR A 136 2.67 -4.69 -0.92
C THR A 136 1.36 -4.04 -0.39
N PRO A 137 0.17 -4.44 -0.87
CA PRO A 137 -1.08 -3.71 -0.63
C PRO A 137 -1.50 -3.58 0.84
N GLY A 138 -1.04 -4.50 1.70
CA GLY A 138 -1.32 -4.44 3.14
C GLY A 138 -0.54 -3.35 3.89
N HIS A 139 0.45 -2.74 3.26
CA HIS A 139 1.38 -1.81 3.93
C HIS A 139 1.62 -0.52 3.16
N ASP A 140 1.34 -0.48 1.86
CA ASP A 140 1.56 0.71 1.04
C ASP A 140 0.34 1.01 0.17
N LYS A 141 0.02 2.31 0.07
CA LYS A 141 -0.94 2.82 -0.91
C LYS A 141 -0.14 3.01 -2.19
N LEU A 142 -0.35 2.10 -3.15
CA LEU A 142 0.23 2.16 -4.50
C LEU A 142 0.14 3.54 -5.13
#